data_AF-A0A0D4BZJ0-F1
#
_entry.id   AF-A0A0D4BZJ0-F1
#
_cell.length_a   1.000
_cell.length_b   1.000
_cell.length_c   1.000
_cell.angle_alpha   90.00
_cell.angle_beta   90.00
_cell.angle_gamma   90.00
#
_symmetry.space_group_name_H-M   'P 1'
#
loop_
_entity.id
_entity.type
_entity.pdbx_description
1 polymer ?
#
loop_
_entity_poly.entity_id
_entity_poly.type
_entity_poly.pdbx_seq_one_letter_code
_entity_poly.pdbx_strand_id
1 'polypeptide(L)'
;MTARRKPWTDTGWLGIALILLGLAFLGLLWVGISTFDFDPDDFGAAYYLEEVPKRQWSTAIAVSLAVLAVLAALIAALKKPRRSMTSLLALLLLIPIGCVLYLSLWLGLDGINHAADLSQLLRK
;
A
#
# COMPACT_ATOMS: atom_id res chain seq x y z
N MET A 1 4.26 -39.38 -26.18
CA MET A 1 4.84 -38.59 -25.07
C MET A 1 3.99 -37.35 -24.86
N THR A 2 3.05 -37.37 -23.92
CA THR A 2 2.22 -36.20 -23.58
C THR A 2 2.97 -35.32 -22.60
N ALA A 3 3.42 -34.15 -23.06
CA ALA A 3 4.01 -33.12 -22.21
C ALA A 3 2.99 -32.69 -21.14
N ARG A 4 3.19 -33.13 -19.89
CA ARG A 4 2.46 -32.59 -18.73
C ARG A 4 2.82 -31.10 -18.62
N ARG A 5 1.91 -30.22 -19.02
CA ARG A 5 2.05 -28.79 -18.77
C ARG A 5 2.07 -28.59 -17.24
N LYS A 6 3.13 -27.97 -16.73
CA LYS A 6 3.31 -27.62 -15.32
C LYS A 6 2.07 -26.84 -14.82
N PRO A 7 1.40 -27.26 -13.73
CA PRO A 7 0.23 -26.56 -13.18
C PRO A 7 0.54 -25.19 -12.54
N TRP A 8 1.78 -24.70 -12.67
CA TRP A 8 2.31 -23.51 -12.01
C TRP A 8 1.89 -22.18 -12.64
N THR A 9 1.26 -22.18 -13.82
CA THR A 9 0.88 -20.94 -14.51
C THR A 9 -0.51 -20.41 -14.12
N ASP A 10 -1.35 -21.21 -13.46
CA ASP A 10 -2.76 -20.90 -13.23
C ASP A 10 -3.03 -20.11 -11.93
N THR A 11 -2.17 -20.23 -10.92
CA THR A 11 -2.31 -19.56 -9.60
C THR A 11 -1.39 -18.34 -9.44
N GLY A 12 -0.53 -18.07 -10.43
CA GLY A 12 0.55 -17.09 -10.34
C GLY A 12 0.07 -15.67 -10.02
N TRP A 13 -0.99 -15.19 -10.68
CA TRP A 13 -1.51 -13.84 -10.47
C TRP A 13 -2.14 -13.63 -9.09
N LEU A 14 -2.84 -14.65 -8.58
CA LEU A 14 -3.41 -14.62 -7.24
C LEU A 14 -2.31 -14.67 -6.17
N GLY A 15 -1.26 -15.45 -6.40
CA GLY A 15 -0.06 -15.46 -5.56
C GLY A 15 0.67 -14.11 -5.57
N ILE A 16 0.82 -13.48 -6.74
CA ILE A 16 1.40 -12.14 -6.87
C ILE A 16 0.54 -11.11 -6.11
N ALA A 17 -0.78 -11.15 -6.24
CA ALA A 17 -1.68 -10.26 -5.51
C ALA A 17 -1.55 -10.42 -3.98
N LEU A 18 -1.39 -11.66 -3.49
CA LEU A 18 -1.14 -11.93 -2.07
C LEU A 18 0.20 -11.39 -1.58
N ILE A 19 1.28 -11.59 -2.36
CA ILE A 19 2.61 -11.06 -2.03
C ILE A 19 2.57 -9.53 -2.00
N LEU A 20 1.95 -8.91 -3.02
CA LEU A 20 1.81 -7.46 -3.10
C LEU A 20 0.93 -6.91 -1.98
N LEU A 21 -0.12 -7.61 -1.57
CA LEU A 21 -0.93 -7.25 -0.41
C LEU A 21 -0.08 -7.29 0.88
N GLY A 22 0.75 -8.32 1.07
CA GLY A 22 1.68 -8.39 2.20
C GLY A 22 2.67 -7.23 2.22
N LEU A 23 3.25 -6.90 1.06
CA LEU A 23 4.15 -5.75 0.92
C LEU A 23 3.43 -4.41 1.15
N ALA A 24 2.21 -4.25 0.62
CA ALA A 24 1.40 -3.06 0.83
C ALA A 24 1.03 -2.89 2.31
N PHE A 25 0.76 -3.98 3.03
CA PHE A 25 0.50 -3.95 4.46
C PHE A 25 1.74 -3.53 5.26
N LEU A 26 2.93 -4.04 4.91
CA LEU A 26 4.19 -3.57 5.51
C LEU A 26 4.44 -2.08 5.21
N GLY A 27 4.12 -1.64 3.99
CA GLY A 27 4.19 -0.23 3.59
C GLY A 27 3.24 0.64 4.42
N LEU A 28 2.01 0.17 4.67
CA LEU A 28 1.04 0.84 5.53
C LEU A 28 1.57 1.01 6.96
N LEU A 29 2.14 -0.04 7.55
CA LEU A 29 2.74 0.04 8.89
C LEU A 29 3.88 1.05 8.92
N TRP A 30 4.72 1.07 7.88
CA TRP A 30 5.82 2.03 7.75
C TRP A 30 5.31 3.47 7.65
N VAL A 31 4.29 3.73 6.82
CA VAL A 31 3.64 5.05 6.73
C VAL A 31 3.07 5.46 8.09
N GLY A 32 2.40 4.54 8.78
CA GLY A 32 1.88 4.78 10.13
C GLY A 32 2.97 5.21 11.10
N ILE A 33 4.07 4.44 11.20
CA ILE A 33 5.20 4.78 12.07
C ILE A 33 5.78 6.16 11.73
N SER A 34 5.92 6.48 10.44
CA SER A 34 6.43 7.79 10.02
C SER A 34 5.49 8.96 10.27
N THR A 35 4.21 8.69 10.56
CA THR A 35 3.17 9.71 10.76
C THR A 35 3.02 10.09 12.23
N PHE A 36 3.25 9.15 13.15
CA PHE A 36 3.19 9.41 14.59
C PHE A 36 4.52 9.98 15.11
N ASP A 37 4.69 11.30 15.08
CA ASP A 37 5.70 11.96 15.92
C ASP A 37 5.15 12.11 17.33
N PHE A 38 5.91 11.64 18.32
CA PHE A 38 5.44 11.45 19.69
C PHE A 38 5.43 12.74 20.53
N ASP A 39 6.12 13.81 20.11
CA ASP A 39 6.05 15.12 20.73
C ASP A 39 6.51 16.23 19.76
N PRO A 40 5.70 17.27 19.47
CA PRO A 40 6.13 18.41 18.65
C PRO A 40 7.19 19.29 19.32
N ASP A 41 7.41 19.17 20.63
CA ASP A 41 8.41 19.96 21.36
C ASP A 41 9.83 19.37 21.30
N ASP A 42 9.97 18.12 20.83
CA ASP A 42 11.27 17.41 20.75
C ASP A 42 12.14 17.89 19.57
N PHE A 43 11.55 18.48 18.53
CA PHE A 43 12.25 18.85 17.29
C PHE A 43 11.94 20.28 16.82
N GLY A 44 12.92 20.93 16.20
CA GLY A 44 12.75 22.27 15.61
C GLY A 44 12.10 22.24 14.22
N ALA A 45 11.65 23.41 13.72
CA ALA A 45 10.98 23.56 12.42
C ALA A 45 11.73 22.91 11.23
N ALA A 46 13.06 22.96 11.24
CA ALA A 46 13.90 22.39 10.18
C ALA A 46 13.76 20.87 10.05
N TYR A 47 13.57 20.16 11.17
CA TYR A 47 13.36 18.70 11.18
C TYR A 47 12.08 18.33 10.43
N TYR A 48 10.96 18.98 10.75
CA TYR A 48 9.67 18.70 10.10
C TYR A 48 9.68 18.99 8.60
N LEU A 49 10.42 20.01 8.15
CA LEU A 49 10.60 20.30 6.72
C LEU A 49 11.35 19.21 5.98
N GLU A 50 12.38 18.63 6.59
CA GLU A 50 13.15 17.53 6.01
C GLU A 50 12.38 16.21 6.01
N GLU A 51 11.42 16.05 6.92
CA GLU A 51 10.62 14.84 7.04
C GLU A 51 9.44 14.80 6.04
N VAL A 52 8.93 15.96 5.60
CA VAL A 52 7.88 16.05 4.55
C VAL A 52 8.20 15.22 3.30
N PRO A 53 9.35 15.40 2.62
CA PRO A 53 9.66 14.61 1.43
C PRO A 53 9.80 13.11 1.73
N LYS A 54 10.30 12.73 2.92
CA LYS A 54 10.40 11.31 3.32
C LYS A 54 9.00 10.69 3.47
N ARG A 55 8.06 11.40 4.11
CA ARG A 55 6.66 10.98 4.25
C ARG A 55 5.93 10.92 2.91
N GLN A 56 6.23 11.82 1.98
CA GLN A 56 5.73 11.77 0.61
C GLN A 56 6.19 10.51 -0.12
N TRP A 57 7.49 10.18 -0.03
CA TRP A 57 8.04 8.98 -0.65
C TRP A 57 7.51 7.69 -0.02
N SER A 58 7.42 7.60 1.31
CA SER A 58 6.86 6.41 1.98
C SER A 58 5.41 6.16 1.57
N THR A 59 4.59 7.22 1.55
CA THR A 59 3.20 7.17 1.11
C THR A 59 3.09 6.75 -0.35
N ALA A 60 3.89 7.36 -1.24
CA ALA A 60 3.89 7.03 -2.66
C ALA A 60 4.23 5.56 -2.93
N ILE A 61 5.20 5.00 -2.21
CA ILE A 61 5.59 3.59 -2.34
C ILE A 61 4.47 2.67 -1.84
N ALA A 62 3.91 2.93 -0.66
CA ALA A 62 2.84 2.12 -0.09
C ALA A 62 1.60 2.09 -0.98
N VAL A 63 1.19 3.26 -1.51
CA VAL A 63 0.08 3.40 -2.45
C VAL A 63 0.38 2.66 -3.75
N SER A 64 1.59 2.80 -4.31
CA SER A 64 1.97 2.10 -5.55
C SER A 64 1.90 0.59 -5.41
N LEU A 65 2.35 0.03 -4.29
CA LEU A 65 2.25 -1.40 -3.99
C LEU A 65 0.80 -1.86 -3.89
N ALA A 66 -0.06 -1.08 -3.21
CA ALA A 66 -1.47 -1.39 -3.10
C ALA A 66 -2.19 -1.33 -4.46
N VAL A 67 -1.88 -0.34 -5.31
CA VAL A 67 -2.41 -0.23 -6.67
C VAL A 67 -1.99 -1.41 -7.53
N LEU A 68 -0.72 -1.83 -7.46
CA LEU A 68 -0.24 -3.01 -8.17
C LEU A 68 -0.95 -4.29 -7.67
N ALA A 69 -1.24 -4.39 -6.38
CA ALA A 69 -2.01 -5.51 -5.82
C ALA A 69 -3.44 -5.54 -6.38
N VAL A 70 -4.12 -4.37 -6.48
CA VAL A 70 -5.45 -4.26 -7.11
C VAL A 70 -5.39 -4.74 -8.56
N LEU A 71 -4.42 -4.26 -9.34
CA LEU A 71 -4.27 -4.65 -10.74
C LEU A 71 -4.05 -6.16 -10.89
N ALA A 72 -3.19 -6.75 -10.05
CA ALA A 72 -2.95 -8.19 -10.05
C ALA A 72 -4.21 -8.99 -9.72
N ALA A 73 -4.99 -8.55 -8.71
CA ALA A 73 -6.25 -9.18 -8.32
C ALA A 73 -7.32 -9.07 -9.42
N LEU A 74 -7.45 -7.90 -10.06
CA LEU A 74 -8.37 -7.69 -11.18
C LEU A 74 -7.99 -8.56 -12.39
N ILE A 75 -6.71 -8.63 -12.74
CA ILE A 75 -6.22 -9.51 -13.82
C ILE A 75 -6.54 -10.98 -13.49
N ALA A 76 -6.38 -11.39 -12.23
CA ALA A 76 -6.72 -12.75 -11.80
C ALA A 76 -8.23 -13.04 -11.92
N ALA A 77 -9.09 -12.09 -11.54
CA ALA A 77 -10.54 -12.22 -11.65
C ALA A 77 -11.02 -12.28 -13.12
N LEU A 78 -10.47 -11.42 -13.98
CA LEU A 78 -10.89 -11.27 -15.38
C LEU A 78 -10.36 -12.38 -16.30
N LYS A 79 -9.18 -12.97 -16.02
CA LYS A 79 -8.59 -13.99 -16.90
C LYS A 79 -9.35 -15.31 -16.93
N LYS A 80 -10.12 -15.68 -15.89
CA LYS A 80 -10.87 -16.95 -15.86
C LYS A 80 -12.23 -16.84 -15.17
N PRO A 81 -13.24 -16.19 -15.78
CA PRO A 81 -14.60 -16.16 -15.24
C PRO A 81 -15.24 -17.55 -15.08
N ARG A 82 -14.72 -18.59 -15.77
CA ARG A 82 -15.25 -19.97 -15.74
C ARG A 82 -14.85 -20.82 -14.52
N ARG A 83 -13.82 -20.43 -13.73
CA ARG A 83 -13.51 -21.08 -12.44
C ARG A 83 -14.03 -20.18 -11.32
N SER A 84 -15.24 -20.45 -10.84
CA SER A 84 -15.93 -19.58 -9.87
C SER A 84 -15.07 -19.31 -8.63
N MET A 85 -14.38 -20.32 -8.09
CA MET A 85 -13.60 -20.19 -6.86
C MET A 85 -12.42 -19.20 -6.96
N THR A 86 -11.61 -19.26 -8.02
CA THR A 86 -10.44 -18.38 -8.16
C THR A 86 -10.83 -16.93 -8.41
N SER A 87 -11.89 -16.72 -9.18
CA SER A 87 -12.40 -15.37 -9.45
C SER A 87 -13.07 -14.77 -8.23
N LEU A 88 -13.78 -15.59 -7.44
CA LEU A 88 -14.40 -15.17 -6.18
C LEU A 88 -13.34 -14.83 -5.14
N LEU A 89 -12.27 -15.63 -5.02
CA LEU A 89 -11.13 -15.30 -4.15
C LEU A 89 -10.40 -14.02 -4.59
N ALA A 90 -10.19 -13.83 -5.89
CA ALA A 90 -9.58 -12.60 -6.42
C ALA A 90 -10.44 -11.37 -6.14
N LEU A 91 -11.77 -11.50 -6.25
CA LEU A 91 -12.71 -10.43 -5.93
C LEU A 91 -12.72 -10.13 -4.42
N LEU A 92 -12.72 -11.16 -3.58
CA LEU A 92 -12.65 -11.01 -2.12
C LEU A 92 -11.35 -10.33 -1.69
N LEU A 93 -10.23 -10.59 -2.37
CA LEU A 93 -8.94 -9.93 -2.10
C LEU A 93 -8.96 -8.42 -2.37
N LEU A 94 -9.87 -7.91 -3.21
CA LEU A 94 -9.98 -6.47 -3.45
C LEU A 94 -10.41 -5.70 -2.20
N ILE A 95 -11.15 -6.33 -1.28
CA ILE A 95 -11.59 -5.70 -0.03
C ILE A 95 -10.40 -5.35 0.86
N PRO A 96 -9.54 -6.30 1.31
CA PRO A 96 -8.39 -5.97 2.14
C PRO A 96 -7.37 -5.08 1.40
N ILE A 97 -7.16 -5.28 0.09
CA ILE A 97 -6.28 -4.39 -0.69
C ILE A 97 -6.83 -2.96 -0.70
N GLY A 98 -8.13 -2.79 -0.90
CA GLY A 98 -8.81 -1.50 -0.87
C GLY A 98 -8.69 -0.82 0.50
N CYS A 99 -8.85 -1.57 1.59
CA CYS A 99 -8.62 -1.06 2.94
C CYS A 99 -7.18 -0.57 3.14
N VAL A 100 -6.18 -1.36 2.72
CA VAL A 100 -4.76 -0.98 2.81
C VAL A 100 -4.47 0.27 1.99
N LEU A 101 -5.02 0.36 0.77
CA LEU A 101 -4.88 1.52 -0.11
C LEU A 101 -5.47 2.77 0.54
N TYR A 102 -6.71 2.67 1.04
CA TYR A 102 -7.41 3.76 1.70
C TYR A 102 -6.67 4.25 2.93
N LEU A 103 -6.27 3.34 3.82
CA LEU A 103 -5.54 3.69 5.04
C LEU A 103 -4.16 4.30 4.74
N SER A 104 -3.45 3.80 3.72
CA SER A 104 -2.15 4.35 3.32
C SER A 104 -2.28 5.78 2.80
N LEU A 105 -3.34 6.07 2.03
CA LEU A 105 -3.64 7.43 1.57
C LEU A 105 -4.03 8.33 2.74
N TRP A 106 -4.93 7.87 3.61
CA TRP A 106 -5.43 8.66 4.72
C TRP A 106 -4.30 9.02 5.69
N LEU A 107 -3.53 8.02 6.18
CA LEU A 107 -2.40 8.26 7.08
C LEU A 107 -1.29 9.07 6.42
N GLY A 108 -0.96 8.75 5.16
CA GLY A 108 0.11 9.43 4.46
C GLY A 108 -0.18 10.92 4.24
N LEU A 109 -1.40 11.26 3.81
CA LEU A 109 -1.80 12.66 3.64
C LEU A 109 -1.88 13.39 4.98
N ASP A 110 -2.40 12.75 6.01
CA ASP A 110 -2.47 13.32 7.36
C ASP A 110 -1.06 13.63 7.90
N GLY A 111 -0.12 12.69 7.79
CA GLY A 111 1.26 12.88 8.23
C GLY A 111 2.04 13.94 7.45
N ILE A 112 1.76 14.10 6.15
CA ILE A 112 2.35 15.17 5.33
C ILE A 112 1.80 16.53 5.76
N ASN A 113 0.48 16.66 5.90
CA ASN A 113 -0.16 17.91 6.30
C ASN A 113 0.27 18.32 7.71
N HIS A 114 0.33 17.38 8.64
CA HIS A 114 0.75 17.64 10.02
C HIS A 114 2.20 18.16 10.10
N ALA A 115 3.14 17.55 9.37
CA ALA A 115 4.52 18.04 9.29
C ALA A 115 4.61 19.44 8.65
N ALA A 116 3.83 19.68 7.59
CA ALA A 116 3.80 20.97 6.93
C ALA A 116 3.29 22.07 7.87
N ASP A 117 2.21 21.83 8.60
CA ASP A 117 1.62 22.77 9.55
C ASP A 117 2.56 23.06 10.74
N LEU A 118 3.17 22.02 11.33
CA LEU A 118 4.16 22.17 12.40
C LEU A 118 5.35 23.02 11.95
N SER A 119 5.84 22.79 10.73
CA SER A 119 6.95 23.58 10.19
C SER A 119 6.61 25.06 10.00
N GLN A 120 5.33 25.42 9.80
CA GLN A 120 4.88 26.80 9.72
C GLN A 120 4.67 27.42 11.10
N LEU A 121 4.16 26.66 12.07
CA LEU A 121 3.95 27.12 13.44
C LEU A 121 5.27 27.45 14.13
N LEU A 122 6.26 26.56 14.03
CA LEU A 122 7.57 26.71 14.67
C LEU A 122 8.50 27.75 14.00
N ARG A 123 8.08 28.32 12.86
CA ARG A 123 8.80 29.44 12.21
C ARG A 123 8.36 30.82 12.69
N LYS A 124 7.21 30.92 13.37
CA LYS A 124 6.67 32.19 13.90
C LYS A 124 7.22 32.46 15.30
#